data_AF-A0A5C6UFR7-F1
#
_entry.id   AF-A0A5C6UFR7-F1
#
_cell.length_a   1.000
_cell.length_b   1.000
_cell.length_c   1.000
_cell.angle_alpha   90.00
_cell.angle_beta   90.00
_cell.angle_gamma   90.00
#
_symmetry.space_group_name_H-M   'P 1'
#
loop_
_entity.id
_entity.type
_entity.pdbx_description
1 polymer ?
#
loop_
_entity_poly.entity_id
_entity_poly.type
_entity_poly.pdbx_seq_one_letter_code
_entity_poly.pdbx_strand_id
1 'polypeptide(L)'
;MFMQNDITAPSKAPHFRKAHIDSVKRADQLNAVVNGANASRTGIKRLSEFSIAPVRDDDDFKYFTQIRAKPIFGFGGCEFRSDVPVRDSHDLDVDEVAERILEEARMFMGLRGLGGAMKRMRGMIDGILAPATTGLCPMRFVALGLTVADGRFVVDVETLGHDLMSGIERVHHHDYDGLRKCLESLVATHVIRQGLKIAAMASRAIGWIDEAALRILDGSGMERSDAIARLRNARSLEFDFGGDKGLDLNAELFWEDGVIKGYVGCFAEDWRFSTNRLIARAKDVPETVLAAWVGRRFGDLMEHSFVPADAVVTGVDSTAEELLYVDLVIGTLLVDERTGVHLDMRIS
;
A
#
# COMPACT_ATOMS: atom_id res chain seq x y z
N MET A 1 25.40 -29.29 -20.52
CA MET A 1 25.80 -27.90 -20.76
C MET A 1 24.68 -27.06 -20.18
N PHE A 2 24.83 -26.62 -18.93
CA PHE A 2 23.78 -25.90 -18.22
C PHE A 2 23.81 -24.46 -18.69
N MET A 3 22.78 -24.02 -19.42
CA MET A 3 22.54 -22.60 -19.63
C MET A 3 22.08 -22.03 -18.28
N GLN A 4 22.98 -21.31 -17.62
CA GLN A 4 22.56 -20.27 -16.68
C GLN A 4 21.70 -19.30 -17.48
N ASN A 5 20.39 -19.30 -17.23
CA ASN A 5 19.55 -18.15 -17.56
C ASN A 5 19.92 -17.06 -16.55
N ASP A 6 21.13 -16.51 -16.69
CA ASP A 6 21.43 -15.21 -16.14
C ASP A 6 20.43 -14.28 -16.80
N ILE A 7 19.58 -13.65 -15.98
CA ILE A 7 18.90 -12.42 -16.37
C ILE A 7 20.04 -11.52 -16.83
N THR A 8 20.25 -11.44 -18.13
CA THR A 8 21.29 -10.60 -18.70
C THR A 8 20.86 -9.19 -18.31
N ALA A 9 21.57 -8.63 -17.34
CA ALA A 9 21.34 -7.28 -16.87
C ALA A 9 21.22 -6.38 -18.11
N PRO A 10 20.21 -5.51 -18.20
CA PRO A 10 20.11 -4.60 -19.31
C PRO A 10 21.45 -3.88 -19.49
N SER A 11 21.88 -3.68 -20.74
CA SER A 11 23.19 -3.10 -21.09
C SER A 11 23.46 -1.68 -20.53
N LYS A 12 22.50 -1.12 -19.79
CA LYS A 12 22.61 0.11 -19.01
C LYS A 12 22.09 -0.15 -17.61
N ALA A 13 22.82 0.38 -16.62
CA ALA A 13 22.40 0.36 -15.22
C ALA A 13 20.97 0.93 -15.11
N PRO A 14 20.04 0.23 -14.45
CA PRO A 14 18.66 0.67 -14.35
C PRO A 14 18.57 2.03 -13.66
N HIS A 15 17.56 2.80 -14.06
CA HIS A 15 17.32 4.11 -13.52
C HIS A 15 16.23 4.02 -12.46
N PHE A 16 16.56 4.43 -11.25
CA PHE A 16 15.59 4.67 -10.20
C PHE A 16 14.77 5.92 -10.56
N ARG A 17 13.44 5.79 -10.63
CA ARG A 17 12.57 6.96 -10.76
C ARG A 17 12.56 7.70 -9.43
N LYS A 18 12.96 8.98 -9.44
CA LYS A 18 12.72 9.85 -8.29
C LYS A 18 11.22 9.92 -8.05
N ALA A 19 10.82 9.86 -6.77
CA ALA A 19 9.43 10.05 -6.37
C ALA A 19 8.86 11.29 -7.08
N HIS A 20 7.66 11.15 -7.64
CA HIS A 20 7.03 12.19 -8.46
C HIS A 20 6.83 13.52 -7.69
N ILE A 21 6.90 13.48 -6.35
CA ILE A 21 6.78 14.66 -5.47
C ILE A 21 7.83 14.64 -4.37
N ASP A 22 8.39 15.83 -4.15
CA ASP A 22 9.26 16.18 -3.02
C ASP A 22 8.46 16.24 -1.70
N SER A 23 8.72 15.29 -0.80
CA SER A 23 8.03 15.18 0.50
C SER A 23 8.30 16.36 1.43
N VAL A 24 9.49 16.98 1.34
CA VAL A 24 9.86 18.14 2.15
C VAL A 24 9.03 19.35 1.71
N LYS A 25 9.00 19.63 0.39
CA LYS A 25 8.17 20.72 -0.14
C LYS A 25 6.70 20.54 0.19
N ARG A 26 6.19 19.30 0.13
CA ARG A 26 4.80 19.01 0.47
C ARG A 26 4.52 19.27 1.95
N ALA A 27 5.41 18.86 2.84
CA ALA A 27 5.28 19.15 4.27
C ALA A 27 5.26 20.66 4.53
N ASP A 28 6.14 21.43 3.87
CA ASP A 28 6.19 22.89 3.98
C ASP A 28 4.88 23.55 3.51
N GLN A 29 4.34 23.11 2.37
CA GLN A 29 3.04 23.58 1.87
C GLN A 29 1.90 23.31 2.84
N LEU A 30 1.80 22.08 3.37
CA LEU A 30 0.78 21.72 4.34
C LEU A 30 0.89 22.54 5.63
N ASN A 31 2.11 22.77 6.10
CA ASN A 31 2.36 23.63 7.26
C ASN A 31 1.94 25.08 6.99
N ALA A 32 2.20 25.61 5.78
CA ALA A 32 1.75 26.95 5.39
C ALA A 32 0.21 27.07 5.42
N VAL A 33 -0.51 26.09 4.87
CA VAL A 33 -1.99 26.02 4.91
C VAL A 33 -2.50 26.02 6.35
N VAL A 34 -1.94 25.15 7.21
CA VAL A 34 -2.33 25.07 8.62
C VAL A 34 -2.08 26.39 9.35
N ASN A 35 -0.93 27.03 9.10
CA ASN A 35 -0.59 28.32 9.70
C ASN A 35 -1.52 29.44 9.24
N GLY A 36 -1.80 29.52 7.93
CA GLY A 36 -2.73 30.50 7.36
C GLY A 36 -4.15 30.36 7.94
N ALA A 37 -4.67 29.12 7.97
CA ALA A 37 -5.99 28.83 8.53
C ALA A 37 -6.07 29.17 10.04
N ASN A 38 -5.02 28.86 10.81
CA ASN A 38 -4.99 29.19 12.24
C ASN A 38 -4.86 30.70 12.50
N ALA A 39 -4.09 31.43 11.70
CA ALA A 39 -3.94 32.89 11.81
C ALA A 39 -5.28 33.61 11.55
N SER A 40 -6.07 33.10 10.60
CA SER A 40 -7.35 33.67 10.19
C SER A 40 -8.57 33.09 10.94
N ARG A 41 -8.34 32.34 12.04
CA ARG A 41 -9.38 31.57 12.78
C ARG A 41 -10.33 32.41 13.64
N THR A 42 -10.85 33.51 13.09
CA THR A 42 -11.86 34.33 13.75
C THR A 42 -13.23 33.64 13.72
N GLY A 43 -13.99 33.72 14.82
CA GLY A 43 -15.35 33.15 14.90
C GLY A 43 -15.47 31.65 15.19
N ILE A 44 -14.37 30.88 15.19
CA ILE A 44 -14.36 29.42 15.43
C ILE A 44 -13.70 29.09 16.78
N LYS A 45 -14.17 29.72 17.86
CA LYS A 45 -13.53 29.66 19.19
C LYS A 45 -13.62 28.30 19.89
N ARG A 46 -14.55 27.43 19.46
CA ARG A 46 -14.81 26.13 20.11
C ARG A 46 -14.01 24.96 19.52
N LEU A 47 -13.48 25.11 18.30
CA LEU A 47 -12.51 24.14 17.76
C LEU A 47 -11.14 24.41 18.37
N SER A 48 -10.31 23.39 18.46
CA SER A 48 -8.89 23.58 18.77
C SER A 48 -8.15 24.09 17.53
N GLU A 49 -6.86 24.39 17.68
CA GLU A 49 -6.01 24.72 16.54
C GLU A 49 -6.00 23.57 15.53
N PHE A 50 -5.98 23.95 14.26
CA PHE A 50 -5.86 23.01 13.17
C PHE A 50 -4.45 22.41 13.17
N SER A 51 -4.37 21.12 12.86
CA SER A 51 -3.11 20.40 12.69
C SER A 51 -3.26 19.37 11.58
N ILE A 52 -2.13 18.90 11.05
CA ILE A 52 -2.14 17.73 10.16
C ILE A 52 -2.56 16.50 10.99
N ALA A 53 -3.47 15.70 10.46
CA ALA A 53 -3.89 14.45 11.06
C ALA A 53 -2.81 13.39 10.83
N PRO A 54 -2.31 12.73 11.90
CA PRO A 54 -1.28 11.71 11.73
C PRO A 54 -1.86 10.52 10.97
N VAL A 55 -1.04 9.93 10.12
CA VAL A 55 -1.33 8.78 9.27
C VAL A 55 0.00 8.09 8.96
N ARG A 56 -0.06 6.85 8.51
CA ARG A 56 1.10 6.16 7.96
C ARG A 56 1.59 6.86 6.68
N ASP A 57 2.91 6.94 6.51
CA ASP A 57 3.55 7.72 5.43
C ASP A 57 3.15 7.28 4.00
N ASP A 58 2.61 6.06 3.82
CA ASP A 58 2.25 5.45 2.55
C ASP A 58 0.72 5.34 2.28
N ASP A 59 -0.13 5.65 3.27
CA ASP A 59 -1.60 5.55 3.17
C ASP A 59 -2.19 6.72 2.35
N ASP A 60 -1.53 7.89 2.40
CA ASP A 60 -1.95 9.15 1.75
C ASP A 60 -1.56 9.25 0.24
N PHE A 61 -0.97 8.21 -0.37
CA PHE A 61 -0.61 8.29 -1.81
C PHE A 61 -1.84 8.34 -2.74
N LYS A 62 -2.99 7.82 -2.29
CA LYS A 62 -4.27 7.87 -3.02
C LYS A 62 -5.35 8.71 -2.33
N TYR A 63 -5.09 9.17 -1.10
CA TYR A 63 -6.06 9.83 -0.26
C TYR A 63 -5.50 11.13 0.32
N PHE A 64 -6.35 12.14 0.35
CA PHE A 64 -6.10 13.49 0.84
C PHE A 64 -5.30 13.50 2.16
N THR A 65 -4.30 14.38 2.26
CA THR A 65 -3.78 14.72 3.60
C THR A 65 -4.90 15.41 4.35
N GLN A 66 -5.21 14.95 5.57
CA GLN A 66 -6.28 15.55 6.36
C GLN A 66 -5.76 16.60 7.32
N ILE A 67 -6.40 17.76 7.32
CA ILE A 67 -6.30 18.73 8.39
C ILE A 67 -7.42 18.43 9.39
N ARG A 68 -7.07 18.42 10.68
CA ARG A 68 -7.99 18.14 11.78
C ARG A 68 -8.01 19.25 12.80
N ALA A 69 -9.08 19.28 13.58
CA ALA A 69 -9.06 19.88 14.92
C ALA A 69 -9.40 18.78 15.95
N LYS A 70 -8.73 18.83 17.12
CA LYS A 70 -8.89 17.86 18.22
C LYS A 70 -10.35 17.64 18.62
N PRO A 71 -10.67 16.48 19.22
CA PRO A 71 -12.03 16.07 19.58
C PRO A 71 -12.76 17.12 20.41
N ILE A 72 -14.03 17.38 20.08
CA ILE A 72 -14.91 18.18 20.94
C ILE A 72 -15.88 17.25 21.69
N PHE A 73 -15.83 17.28 23.02
CA PHE A 73 -16.69 16.43 23.86
C PHE A 73 -18.20 16.67 23.62
N GLY A 74 -18.60 17.93 23.35
CA GLY A 74 -19.97 18.28 22.97
C GLY A 74 -20.46 17.64 21.66
N PHE A 75 -19.54 17.19 20.81
CA PHE A 75 -19.81 16.46 19.56
C PHE A 75 -19.54 14.96 19.71
N GLY A 76 -19.60 14.43 20.93
CA GLY A 76 -19.39 13.01 21.20
C GLY A 76 -17.93 12.56 21.04
N GLY A 77 -16.98 13.49 21.10
CA GLY A 77 -15.56 13.21 20.84
C GLY A 77 -15.21 13.13 19.36
N CYS A 78 -16.08 13.64 18.48
CA CYS A 78 -15.79 13.75 17.06
C CYS A 78 -14.83 14.92 16.75
N GLU A 79 -13.97 14.69 15.79
CA GLU A 79 -13.04 15.65 15.22
C GLU A 79 -13.60 16.29 13.95
N PHE A 80 -13.30 17.56 13.78
CA PHE A 80 -13.40 18.17 12.46
C PHE A 80 -12.28 17.61 11.58
N ARG A 81 -12.62 17.26 10.33
CA ARG A 81 -11.68 16.85 9.29
C ARG A 81 -11.93 17.64 8.01
N SER A 82 -10.86 17.97 7.31
CA SER A 82 -10.88 18.61 6.00
C SER A 82 -9.80 17.97 5.13
N ASP A 83 -10.18 17.66 3.90
CA ASP A 83 -9.34 16.97 2.94
C ASP A 83 -8.52 17.97 2.12
N VAL A 84 -7.20 17.85 2.14
CA VAL A 84 -6.33 18.63 1.25
C VAL A 84 -5.94 17.76 0.05
N PRO A 85 -6.33 18.14 -1.19
CA PRO A 85 -6.10 17.32 -2.39
C PRO A 85 -4.65 16.90 -2.56
N VAL A 86 -4.52 15.70 -3.14
CA VAL A 86 -3.27 14.99 -3.37
C VAL A 86 -2.43 15.70 -4.44
N ARG A 87 -1.13 15.75 -4.14
CA ARG A 87 0.12 15.78 -4.92
C ARG A 87 0.19 16.26 -6.40
N ASP A 88 -0.83 16.12 -7.26
CA ASP A 88 -0.75 16.47 -8.70
C ASP A 88 -1.48 17.79 -9.05
N SER A 89 -2.02 18.48 -8.05
CA SER A 89 -2.46 19.87 -8.24
C SER A 89 -1.23 20.77 -8.22
N HIS A 90 -0.83 21.26 -9.39
CA HIS A 90 0.07 22.41 -9.51
C HIS A 90 -0.33 23.51 -8.52
N ASP A 91 0.68 24.12 -7.87
CA ASP A 91 0.59 25.26 -6.95
C ASP A 91 -0.76 25.39 -6.23
N LEU A 92 -0.95 24.59 -5.18
CA LEU A 92 -2.05 24.81 -4.22
C LEU A 92 -1.97 26.24 -3.71
N ASP A 93 -3.00 27.03 -4.00
CA ASP A 93 -3.17 28.34 -3.40
C ASP A 93 -3.45 28.14 -1.90
N VAL A 94 -2.43 28.46 -1.10
CA VAL A 94 -2.44 28.28 0.35
C VAL A 94 -3.61 29.03 0.99
N ASP A 95 -3.92 30.23 0.49
CA ASP A 95 -4.96 31.08 1.04
C ASP A 95 -6.33 30.52 0.68
N GLU A 96 -6.55 30.07 -0.56
CA GLU A 96 -7.80 29.43 -0.98
C GLU A 96 -8.09 28.17 -0.14
N VAL A 97 -7.09 27.31 0.05
CA VAL A 97 -7.24 26.09 0.84
C VAL A 97 -7.50 26.42 2.31
N ALA A 98 -6.82 27.42 2.87
CA ALA A 98 -7.04 27.88 4.24
C ALA A 98 -8.46 28.43 4.45
N GLU A 99 -8.98 29.22 3.50
CA GLU A 99 -10.36 29.73 3.54
C GLU A 99 -11.38 28.60 3.49
N ARG A 100 -11.19 27.63 2.59
CA ARG A 100 -12.06 26.44 2.51
C ARG A 100 -12.10 25.66 3.82
N ILE A 101 -10.95 25.44 4.48
CA ILE A 101 -10.89 24.78 5.79
C ILE A 101 -11.69 25.55 6.84
N LEU A 102 -11.58 26.88 6.84
CA LEU A 102 -12.33 27.74 7.75
C LEU A 102 -13.85 27.68 7.49
N GLU A 103 -14.27 27.63 6.24
CA GLU A 103 -15.68 27.45 5.87
C GLU A 103 -16.23 26.11 6.34
N GLU A 104 -15.54 25.01 6.03
CA GLU A 104 -15.92 23.67 6.47
C GLU A 104 -15.96 23.57 8.00
N ALA A 105 -15.02 24.21 8.71
CA ALA A 105 -15.01 24.26 10.16
C ALA A 105 -16.20 25.05 10.74
N ARG A 106 -16.64 26.13 10.08
CA ARG A 106 -17.88 26.84 10.45
C ARG A 106 -19.11 25.96 10.22
N MET A 107 -19.16 25.22 9.11
CA MET A 107 -20.24 24.27 8.83
C MET A 107 -20.30 23.16 9.89
N PHE A 108 -19.15 22.58 10.26
CA PHE A 108 -19.04 21.58 11.32
C PHE A 108 -19.61 22.09 12.64
N MET A 109 -19.27 23.32 13.03
CA MET A 109 -19.79 23.95 14.24
C MET A 109 -21.31 24.20 14.21
N GLY A 110 -21.90 24.29 13.02
CA GLY A 110 -23.35 24.43 12.81
C GLY A 110 -24.14 23.12 12.94
N LEU A 111 -23.48 21.95 12.94
CA LEU A 111 -24.15 20.65 12.97
C LEU A 111 -24.80 20.36 14.33
N ARG A 112 -26.13 20.41 14.37
CA ARG A 112 -26.91 20.08 15.57
C ARG A 112 -27.13 18.56 15.68
N GLY A 113 -27.10 18.02 16.90
CA GLY A 113 -27.41 16.61 17.16
C GLY A 113 -26.28 15.61 16.86
N LEU A 114 -25.13 16.07 16.36
CA LEU A 114 -23.99 15.20 16.00
C LEU A 114 -23.50 14.35 17.17
N GLY A 115 -23.47 14.90 18.39
CA GLY A 115 -22.93 14.21 19.56
C GLY A 115 -23.62 12.89 19.90
N GLY A 116 -24.94 12.77 19.70
CA GLY A 116 -25.66 11.51 19.91
C GLY A 116 -25.32 10.46 18.85
N ALA A 117 -25.22 10.87 17.60
CA ALA A 117 -24.83 10.00 16.48
C ALA A 117 -23.40 9.48 16.64
N MET A 118 -22.45 10.38 16.97
CA MET A 118 -21.03 10.04 17.15
C MET A 118 -20.80 9.11 18.34
N LYS A 119 -21.55 9.25 19.45
CA LYS A 119 -21.48 8.29 20.56
C LYS A 119 -21.92 6.88 20.15
N ARG A 120 -22.98 6.75 19.35
CA ARG A 120 -23.44 5.45 18.83
C ARG A 120 -22.40 4.85 17.88
N MET A 121 -21.85 5.68 17.00
CA MET A 121 -20.79 5.28 16.09
C MET A 121 -19.56 4.78 16.86
N ARG A 122 -19.16 5.52 17.91
CA ARG A 122 -18.06 5.12 18.77
C ARG A 122 -18.30 3.75 19.42
N GLY A 123 -19.48 3.50 19.98
CA GLY A 123 -19.81 2.19 20.55
C GLY A 123 -19.77 1.04 19.54
N MET A 124 -20.17 1.29 18.29
CA MET A 124 -20.04 0.32 17.19
C MET A 124 -18.59 0.05 16.85
N ILE A 125 -17.76 1.10 16.73
CA ILE A 125 -16.32 0.96 16.46
C ILE A 125 -15.63 0.18 17.60
N ASP A 126 -15.89 0.53 18.85
CA ASP A 126 -15.31 -0.17 20.00
C ASP A 126 -15.70 -1.66 19.99
N GLY A 127 -16.96 -1.99 19.63
CA GLY A 127 -17.42 -3.37 19.49
C GLY A 127 -16.72 -4.15 18.37
N ILE A 128 -16.47 -3.50 17.22
CA ILE A 128 -15.78 -4.12 16.08
C ILE A 128 -14.30 -4.36 16.41
N LEU A 129 -13.64 -3.40 17.06
CA LEU A 129 -12.21 -3.49 17.35
C LEU A 129 -11.89 -4.42 18.53
N ALA A 130 -12.84 -4.65 19.44
CA ALA A 130 -12.65 -5.42 20.68
C ALA A 130 -11.88 -6.76 20.53
N PRO A 131 -12.07 -7.58 19.47
CA PRO A 131 -11.32 -8.81 19.31
C PRO A 131 -9.81 -8.61 19.11
N ALA A 132 -9.39 -7.45 18.61
CA ALA A 132 -7.99 -7.16 18.26
C ALA A 132 -7.32 -6.14 19.21
N THR A 133 -7.98 -5.73 20.29
CA THR A 133 -7.41 -4.76 21.26
C THR A 133 -6.50 -5.38 22.32
N THR A 134 -6.19 -6.67 22.23
CA THR A 134 -5.35 -7.39 23.20
C THR A 134 -4.21 -8.13 22.49
N GLY A 135 -3.22 -8.60 23.26
CA GLY A 135 -2.07 -9.34 22.73
C GLY A 135 -0.89 -8.45 22.29
N LEU A 136 -0.05 -9.01 21.42
CA LEU A 136 1.11 -8.32 20.86
C LEU A 136 0.65 -7.35 19.76
N CYS A 137 1.07 -6.08 19.86
CA CYS A 137 0.65 -5.01 18.94
C CYS A 137 -0.89 -4.86 18.86
N PRO A 138 -1.58 -4.52 19.97
CA PRO A 138 -3.03 -4.40 19.97
C PRO A 138 -3.51 -3.26 19.08
N MET A 139 -4.62 -3.45 18.38
CA MET A 139 -5.30 -2.36 17.69
C MET A 139 -5.78 -1.31 18.69
N ARG A 140 -5.68 -0.04 18.32
CA ARG A 140 -6.22 1.05 19.15
C ARG A 140 -7.01 2.03 18.33
N PHE A 141 -8.22 2.32 18.77
CA PHE A 141 -8.94 3.48 18.27
C PHE A 141 -8.16 4.76 18.57
N VAL A 142 -7.92 5.59 17.56
CA VAL A 142 -7.22 6.88 17.70
C VAL A 142 -8.22 8.02 17.65
N ALA A 143 -9.01 8.10 16.58
CA ALA A 143 -9.93 9.21 16.36
C ALA A 143 -11.15 8.82 15.53
N LEU A 144 -12.23 9.58 15.72
CA LEU A 144 -13.42 9.58 14.89
C LEU A 144 -13.62 11.02 14.41
N GLY A 145 -13.70 11.22 13.12
CA GLY A 145 -13.86 12.52 12.48
C GLY A 145 -14.99 12.54 11.47
N LEU A 146 -15.31 13.76 11.03
CA LEU A 146 -16.28 14.03 9.98
C LEU A 146 -15.71 15.07 9.03
N THR A 147 -15.68 14.75 7.74
CA THR A 147 -15.49 15.72 6.66
C THR A 147 -16.85 16.25 6.26
N VAL A 148 -17.08 17.56 6.44
CA VAL A 148 -18.44 18.12 6.33
C VAL A 148 -18.83 18.39 4.87
N ALA A 149 -17.85 18.71 4.02
CA ALA A 149 -18.09 19.00 2.61
C ALA A 149 -18.71 17.80 1.85
N ASP A 150 -18.38 16.57 2.25
CA ASP A 150 -18.80 15.34 1.58
C ASP A 150 -19.58 14.37 2.49
N GLY A 151 -19.74 14.73 3.78
CA GLY A 151 -20.42 13.92 4.77
C GLY A 151 -19.75 12.59 5.10
N ARG A 152 -18.44 12.40 4.84
CA ARG A 152 -17.75 11.15 5.18
C ARG A 152 -17.36 11.10 6.65
N PHE A 153 -17.61 9.94 7.25
CA PHE A 153 -17.03 9.56 8.53
C PHE A 153 -15.60 9.08 8.30
N VAL A 154 -14.73 9.45 9.21
CA VAL A 154 -13.31 9.08 9.19
C VAL A 154 -12.95 8.45 10.52
N VAL A 155 -12.35 7.28 10.50
CA VAL A 155 -11.89 6.57 11.69
C VAL A 155 -10.41 6.27 11.54
N ASP A 156 -9.61 6.81 12.44
CA ASP A 156 -8.18 6.53 12.52
C ASP A 156 -7.96 5.41 13.55
N VAL A 157 -7.25 4.36 13.15
CA VAL A 157 -6.96 3.19 13.99
C VAL A 157 -5.47 2.86 13.95
N GLU A 158 -4.85 2.75 15.11
CA GLU A 158 -3.49 2.23 15.24
C GLU A 158 -3.52 0.72 14.98
N THR A 159 -2.76 0.24 13.99
CA THR A 159 -2.77 -1.14 13.51
C THR A 159 -1.43 -1.52 12.87
N LEU A 160 -1.19 -2.81 12.68
CA LEU A 160 -0.09 -3.32 11.86
C LEU A 160 -0.41 -3.15 10.37
N GLY A 161 0.54 -2.60 9.63
CA GLY A 161 0.43 -2.44 8.18
C GLY A 161 1.14 -3.55 7.42
N HIS A 162 1.32 -3.33 6.12
CA HIS A 162 1.94 -4.30 5.22
C HIS A 162 3.41 -4.60 5.57
N ASP A 163 4.10 -3.70 6.26
CA ASP A 163 5.47 -3.90 6.75
C ASP A 163 5.53 -4.54 8.15
N LEU A 164 4.37 -4.92 8.71
CA LEU A 164 4.20 -5.41 10.08
C LEU A 164 4.71 -4.43 11.16
N MET A 165 4.74 -3.13 10.84
CA MET A 165 5.00 -2.07 11.80
C MET A 165 3.69 -1.40 12.20
N SER A 166 3.63 -0.93 13.44
CA SER A 166 2.50 -0.15 13.93
C SER A 166 2.46 1.21 13.25
N GLY A 167 1.27 1.61 12.83
CA GLY A 167 0.99 2.91 12.24
C GLY A 167 -0.50 3.21 12.30
N ILE A 168 -0.88 4.43 11.95
CA ILE A 168 -2.28 4.84 11.94
C ILE A 168 -2.83 4.62 10.53
N GLU A 169 -3.82 3.74 10.42
CA GLU A 169 -4.60 3.53 9.20
C GLU A 169 -5.85 4.38 9.25
N ARG A 170 -6.22 4.99 8.12
CA ARG A 170 -7.42 5.81 8.01
C ARG A 170 -8.52 5.13 7.22
N VAL A 171 -9.59 4.75 7.90
CA VAL A 171 -10.80 4.21 7.27
C VAL A 171 -11.82 5.33 7.09
N HIS A 172 -12.41 5.46 5.91
CA HIS A 172 -13.45 6.46 5.67
C HIS A 172 -14.60 5.90 4.84
N HIS A 173 -15.83 6.35 5.13
CA HIS A 173 -17.02 5.99 4.37
C HIS A 173 -18.14 7.03 4.55
N HIS A 174 -19.07 7.11 3.60
CA HIS A 174 -20.22 8.02 3.68
C HIS A 174 -21.36 7.50 4.58
N ASP A 175 -21.33 6.23 4.96
CA ASP A 175 -22.41 5.58 5.71
C ASP A 175 -21.87 4.55 6.72
N TYR A 176 -22.75 4.17 7.66
CA TYR A 176 -22.41 3.33 8.80
C TYR A 176 -22.07 1.89 8.40
N ASP A 177 -22.76 1.32 7.41
CA ASP A 177 -22.61 -0.09 7.06
C ASP A 177 -21.35 -0.31 6.23
N GLY A 178 -21.05 0.62 5.31
CA GLY A 178 -19.78 0.64 4.60
C GLY A 178 -18.60 0.83 5.56
N LEU A 179 -18.70 1.79 6.49
CA LEU A 179 -17.67 1.99 7.52
C LEU A 179 -17.44 0.73 8.36
N ARG A 180 -18.53 0.06 8.78
CA ARG A 180 -18.46 -1.20 9.52
C ARG A 180 -17.69 -2.26 8.74
N LYS A 181 -18.05 -2.51 7.48
CA LYS A 181 -17.39 -3.53 6.63
C LYS A 181 -15.90 -3.26 6.47
N CYS A 182 -15.52 -1.99 6.25
CA CYS A 182 -14.12 -1.61 6.15
C CYS A 182 -13.36 -1.85 7.46
N LEU A 183 -13.95 -1.53 8.61
CA LEU A 183 -13.34 -1.80 9.92
C LEU A 183 -13.24 -3.29 10.23
N GLU A 184 -14.26 -4.08 9.92
CA GLU A 184 -14.24 -5.54 10.08
C GLU A 184 -13.14 -6.18 9.21
N SER A 185 -13.00 -5.72 7.97
CA SER A 185 -11.90 -6.14 7.10
C SER A 185 -10.54 -5.76 7.68
N LEU A 186 -10.40 -4.53 8.19
CA LEU A 186 -9.16 -4.07 8.82
C LEU A 186 -8.78 -4.91 10.04
N VAL A 187 -9.75 -5.27 10.89
CA VAL A 187 -9.56 -6.16 12.04
C VAL A 187 -9.11 -7.55 11.59
N ALA A 188 -9.76 -8.13 10.58
CA ALA A 188 -9.38 -9.43 10.05
C ALA A 188 -7.93 -9.43 9.51
N THR A 189 -7.57 -8.42 8.72
CA THR A 189 -6.20 -8.22 8.22
C THR A 189 -5.21 -8.04 9.37
N HIS A 190 -5.56 -7.26 10.39
CA HIS A 190 -4.70 -7.06 11.56
C HIS A 190 -4.39 -8.36 12.30
N VAL A 191 -5.40 -9.20 12.54
CA VAL A 191 -5.22 -10.49 13.24
C VAL A 191 -4.27 -11.40 12.47
N ILE A 192 -4.37 -11.45 11.14
CA ILE A 192 -3.42 -12.19 10.29
C ILE A 192 -2.00 -11.62 10.47
N ARG A 193 -1.86 -10.29 10.40
CA ARG A 193 -0.57 -9.60 10.56
C ARG A 193 0.04 -9.75 11.95
N GLN A 194 -0.76 -9.87 13.01
CA GLN A 194 -0.25 -10.19 14.35
C GLN A 194 0.43 -11.55 14.37
N GLY A 195 -0.19 -12.57 13.74
CA GLY A 195 0.42 -13.89 13.59
C GLY A 195 1.76 -13.84 12.83
N LEU A 196 1.79 -13.09 11.73
CA LEU A 196 3.01 -12.89 10.94
C LEU A 196 4.08 -12.11 11.72
N LYS A 197 3.70 -11.12 12.51
CA LYS A 197 4.61 -10.37 13.38
C LYS A 197 5.24 -11.26 14.44
N ILE A 198 4.46 -12.16 15.04
CA ILE A 198 4.97 -13.15 16.00
C ILE A 198 6.01 -14.05 15.33
N ALA A 199 5.72 -14.55 14.12
CA ALA A 199 6.66 -15.38 13.36
C ALA A 199 7.95 -14.62 12.99
N ALA A 200 7.83 -13.35 12.57
CA ALA A 200 8.97 -12.48 12.29
C ALA A 200 9.83 -12.27 13.55
N MET A 201 9.22 -11.97 14.69
CA MET A 201 9.93 -11.79 15.96
C MET A 201 10.61 -13.07 16.44
N ALA A 202 9.95 -14.23 16.32
CA ALA A 202 10.53 -15.51 16.70
C ALA A 202 11.79 -15.86 15.86
N SER A 203 11.78 -15.48 14.58
CA SER A 203 12.91 -15.65 13.65
C SER A 203 13.93 -14.50 13.71
N ARG A 204 13.67 -13.46 14.50
CA ARG A 204 14.43 -12.19 14.54
C ARG A 204 14.52 -11.51 13.17
N ALA A 205 13.56 -11.77 12.29
CA ALA A 205 13.46 -11.11 10.99
C ALA A 205 12.72 -9.78 11.14
N ILE A 206 13.17 -8.77 10.40
CA ILE A 206 12.42 -7.52 10.21
C ILE A 206 11.35 -7.65 9.12
N GLY A 207 11.47 -8.68 8.28
CA GLY A 207 10.60 -9.01 7.16
C GLY A 207 11.29 -10.03 6.25
N TRP A 208 10.64 -10.39 5.16
CA TRP A 208 11.15 -11.31 4.13
C TRP A 208 11.20 -10.61 2.77
N ILE A 209 11.94 -11.17 1.82
CA ILE A 209 11.97 -10.68 0.43
C ILE A 209 11.62 -11.88 -0.45
N ASP A 210 10.62 -11.73 -1.31
CA ASP A 210 10.26 -12.77 -2.27
C ASP A 210 11.30 -12.89 -3.40
N GLU A 211 11.29 -14.00 -4.12
CA GLU A 211 12.30 -14.24 -5.16
C GLU A 211 12.22 -13.23 -6.31
N ALA A 212 11.03 -12.75 -6.66
CA ALA A 212 10.85 -11.76 -7.71
C ALA A 212 11.47 -10.42 -7.31
N ALA A 213 11.25 -9.98 -6.07
CA ALA A 213 11.87 -8.80 -5.48
C ALA A 213 13.38 -8.94 -5.40
N LEU A 214 13.90 -10.11 -5.00
CA LEU A 214 15.34 -10.36 -5.00
C LEU A 214 15.96 -10.20 -6.38
N ARG A 215 15.33 -10.76 -7.43
CA ARG A 215 15.81 -10.61 -8.82
C ARG A 215 15.80 -9.16 -9.29
N ILE A 216 14.77 -8.39 -8.93
CA ILE A 216 14.71 -6.95 -9.23
C ILE A 216 15.84 -6.20 -8.52
N LEU A 217 16.07 -6.48 -7.24
CA LEU A 217 17.14 -5.85 -6.46
C LEU A 217 18.51 -6.18 -7.01
N ASP A 218 18.80 -7.47 -7.23
CA ASP A 218 20.07 -7.95 -7.77
C ASP A 218 20.32 -7.39 -9.18
N GLY A 219 19.30 -7.36 -10.04
CA GLY A 219 19.37 -6.74 -11.36
C GLY A 219 19.51 -5.21 -11.33
N SER A 220 19.03 -4.57 -10.25
CA SER A 220 19.13 -3.12 -10.06
C SER A 220 20.48 -2.63 -9.54
N GLY A 221 21.23 -3.52 -8.88
CA GLY A 221 22.41 -3.15 -8.10
C GLY A 221 22.11 -2.37 -6.82
N MET A 222 20.83 -2.26 -6.42
CA MET A 222 20.43 -1.63 -5.16
C MET A 222 20.71 -2.55 -3.98
N GLU A 223 21.38 -2.03 -2.95
CA GLU A 223 21.56 -2.79 -1.71
C GLU A 223 20.21 -3.06 -1.03
N ARG A 224 20.03 -4.28 -0.52
CA ARG A 224 18.79 -4.71 0.16
C ARG A 224 18.47 -3.84 1.37
N SER A 225 19.51 -3.39 2.10
CA SER A 225 19.40 -2.46 3.22
C SER A 225 18.82 -1.11 2.81
N ASP A 226 19.28 -0.55 1.68
CA ASP A 226 18.76 0.71 1.12
C ASP A 226 17.32 0.54 0.64
N ALA A 227 17.01 -0.58 -0.04
CA ALA A 227 15.64 -0.89 -0.45
C ALA A 227 14.68 -0.94 0.74
N ILE A 228 15.05 -1.64 1.83
CA ILE A 228 14.26 -1.70 3.06
C ILE A 228 14.10 -0.32 3.69
N ALA A 229 15.18 0.46 3.79
CA ALA A 229 15.14 1.80 4.38
C ALA A 229 14.22 2.74 3.60
N ARG A 230 14.20 2.64 2.27
CA ARG A 230 13.32 3.44 1.41
C ARG A 230 11.88 2.96 1.44
N LEU A 231 11.64 1.65 1.41
CA LEU A 231 10.30 1.06 1.53
C LEU A 231 9.65 1.30 2.89
N ARG A 232 10.40 1.69 3.92
CA ARG A 232 9.81 2.18 5.18
C ARG A 232 9.15 3.54 5.03
N ASN A 233 9.66 4.37 4.12
CA ASN A 233 9.19 5.75 3.92
C ASN A 233 8.38 5.90 2.63
N ALA A 234 8.21 4.83 1.86
CA ALA A 234 7.54 4.81 0.58
C ALA A 234 6.76 3.51 0.42
N ARG A 235 5.53 3.59 -0.10
CA ARG A 235 4.69 2.43 -0.41
C ARG A 235 5.40 1.42 -1.30
N SER A 236 6.15 1.93 -2.25
CA SER A 236 6.84 1.15 -3.24
C SER A 236 8.07 1.85 -3.80
N LEU A 237 8.92 1.06 -4.46
CA LEU A 237 10.08 1.52 -5.22
C LEU A 237 9.92 1.11 -6.67
N GLU A 238 9.95 2.09 -7.56
CA GLU A 238 9.85 1.87 -9.00
C GLU A 238 11.24 1.83 -9.65
N PHE A 239 11.41 0.91 -10.59
CA PHE A 239 12.64 0.69 -11.35
C PHE A 239 12.33 0.64 -12.84
N ASP A 240 13.18 1.27 -13.65
CA ASP A 240 13.17 1.12 -15.09
C ASP A 240 14.38 0.31 -15.57
N PHE A 241 14.14 -0.73 -16.36
CA PHE A 241 15.16 -1.59 -16.95
C PHE A 241 15.12 -1.45 -18.49
N GLY A 242 16.26 -1.14 -19.15
CA GLY A 242 16.41 -1.26 -20.63
C GLY A 242 17.09 -0.10 -21.41
N GLY A 243 18.09 -0.47 -22.24
CA GLY A 243 18.17 -0.26 -23.71
C GLY A 243 18.58 1.08 -24.35
N ASP A 244 19.33 1.04 -25.46
CA ASP A 244 19.70 2.20 -26.32
C ASP A 244 18.51 2.95 -26.95
N LYS A 245 17.29 2.41 -26.84
CA LYS A 245 16.07 3.00 -27.43
C LYS A 245 14.99 3.41 -26.41
N GLY A 246 15.22 3.20 -25.12
CA GLY A 246 14.34 3.65 -24.04
C GLY A 246 13.01 2.88 -23.96
N LEU A 247 12.71 2.43 -22.73
CA LEU A 247 11.45 1.80 -22.30
C LEU A 247 11.23 0.35 -22.74
N ASP A 248 11.90 -0.60 -22.10
CA ASP A 248 11.55 -2.02 -22.31
C ASP A 248 10.87 -2.66 -21.09
N LEU A 249 11.21 -2.29 -19.84
CA LEU A 249 10.63 -2.93 -18.65
C LEU A 249 10.51 -1.98 -17.45
N ASN A 250 9.40 -2.09 -16.71
CA ASN A 250 9.15 -1.37 -15.46
C ASN A 250 8.99 -2.42 -14.34
N ALA A 251 9.54 -2.15 -13.18
CA ALA A 251 9.35 -2.98 -12.00
C ALA A 251 8.99 -2.16 -10.78
N GLU A 252 8.35 -2.82 -9.83
CA GLU A 252 7.99 -2.21 -8.56
C GLU A 252 8.26 -3.20 -7.41
N LEU A 253 8.82 -2.69 -6.33
CA LEU A 253 8.93 -3.39 -5.05
C LEU A 253 7.97 -2.77 -4.05
N PHE A 254 7.29 -3.57 -3.22
CA PHE A 254 6.37 -3.07 -2.20
C PHE A 254 6.26 -4.05 -1.03
N TRP A 255 5.84 -3.57 0.14
CA TRP A 255 5.53 -4.44 1.27
C TRP A 255 4.15 -5.09 1.11
N GLU A 256 4.07 -6.37 1.41
CA GLU A 256 2.82 -7.09 1.61
C GLU A 256 2.97 -8.08 2.75
N ASP A 257 2.30 -7.79 3.87
CA ASP A 257 2.20 -8.63 5.06
C ASP A 257 3.55 -9.18 5.56
N GLY A 258 4.55 -8.30 5.63
CA GLY A 258 5.89 -8.57 6.10
C GLY A 258 6.83 -9.11 5.03
N VAL A 259 6.38 -9.22 3.79
CA VAL A 259 7.18 -9.67 2.65
C VAL A 259 7.34 -8.52 1.66
N ILE A 260 8.58 -8.18 1.30
CA ILE A 260 8.84 -7.33 0.15
C ILE A 260 8.59 -8.18 -1.09
N LYS A 261 7.55 -7.82 -1.85
CA LYS A 261 7.21 -8.45 -3.12
C LYS A 261 7.65 -7.59 -4.28
N GLY A 262 7.85 -8.26 -5.40
CA GLY A 262 8.27 -7.64 -6.64
C GLY A 262 7.38 -8.02 -7.81
N TYR A 263 7.17 -7.07 -8.71
CA TYR A 263 6.70 -7.38 -10.05
C TYR A 263 7.53 -6.67 -11.11
N VAL A 264 7.60 -7.28 -12.29
CA VAL A 264 8.21 -6.72 -13.50
C VAL A 264 7.19 -6.79 -14.62
N GLY A 265 7.10 -5.77 -15.47
CA GLY A 265 6.20 -5.79 -16.61
C GLY A 265 6.67 -4.90 -17.76
N CYS A 266 6.03 -5.06 -18.89
CA CYS A 266 6.22 -4.22 -20.07
C CYS A 266 4.89 -3.56 -20.43
N PHE A 267 4.82 -2.22 -20.34
CA PHE A 267 3.63 -1.48 -20.74
C PHE A 267 3.37 -1.56 -22.25
N ALA A 268 4.42 -1.67 -23.07
CA ALA A 268 4.26 -1.78 -24.53
C ALA A 268 3.68 -3.13 -24.97
N GLU A 269 3.93 -4.20 -24.19
CA GLU A 269 3.50 -5.57 -24.48
C GLU A 269 2.37 -6.06 -23.57
N ASP A 270 1.82 -5.18 -22.73
CA ASP A 270 0.66 -5.44 -21.84
C ASP A 270 0.79 -6.72 -21.00
N TRP A 271 1.96 -6.95 -20.40
CA TRP A 271 2.18 -8.05 -19.45
C TRP A 271 2.87 -7.60 -18.17
N ARG A 272 2.62 -8.37 -17.10
CA ARG A 272 3.23 -8.22 -15.77
C ARG A 272 3.47 -9.59 -15.16
N PHE A 273 4.67 -9.80 -14.63
CA PHE A 273 5.06 -10.97 -13.86
C PHE A 273 5.19 -10.57 -12.39
N SER A 274 4.45 -11.22 -11.49
CA SER A 274 4.44 -10.93 -10.05
C SER A 274 4.62 -12.22 -9.26
N THR A 275 5.68 -12.29 -8.45
CA THR A 275 6.06 -13.48 -7.68
C THR A 275 6.26 -14.71 -8.60
N ASN A 276 5.20 -15.46 -8.85
CA ASN A 276 5.14 -16.71 -9.60
C ASN A 276 3.96 -16.74 -10.58
N ARG A 277 3.42 -15.57 -10.93
CA ARG A 277 2.26 -15.43 -11.79
C ARG A 277 2.57 -14.50 -12.94
N LEU A 278 2.41 -14.98 -14.16
CA LEU A 278 2.40 -14.15 -15.35
C LEU A 278 0.96 -13.67 -15.60
N ILE A 279 0.80 -12.38 -15.78
CA ILE A 279 -0.44 -11.71 -16.17
C ILE A 279 -0.19 -11.11 -17.55
N ALA A 280 -0.94 -11.53 -18.56
CA ALA A 280 -0.78 -11.03 -19.92
C ALA A 280 -2.14 -10.91 -20.60
N ARG A 281 -2.27 -10.07 -21.64
CA ARG A 281 -3.48 -10.11 -22.47
C ARG A 281 -3.54 -11.42 -23.25
N ALA A 282 -4.58 -12.21 -23.03
CA ALA A 282 -4.95 -13.32 -23.89
C ALA A 282 -5.82 -12.80 -25.03
N LYS A 283 -5.20 -12.49 -26.16
CA LYS A 283 -5.95 -12.46 -27.41
C LYS A 283 -6.10 -13.89 -27.93
N ASP A 284 -7.34 -14.36 -27.99
CA ASP A 284 -7.77 -15.49 -28.83
C ASP A 284 -7.15 -16.87 -28.49
N VAL A 285 -6.81 -17.16 -27.23
CA VAL A 285 -6.37 -18.51 -26.83
C VAL A 285 -7.58 -19.35 -26.40
N PRO A 286 -7.91 -20.47 -27.07
CA PRO A 286 -9.06 -21.29 -26.71
C PRO A 286 -8.91 -21.89 -25.29
N GLU A 287 -10.01 -21.96 -24.52
CA GLU A 287 -10.01 -22.54 -23.16
C GLU A 287 -9.44 -23.97 -23.13
N THR A 288 -9.66 -24.77 -24.18
CA THR A 288 -9.10 -26.12 -24.30
C THR A 288 -7.59 -26.13 -24.41
N VAL A 289 -7.00 -25.10 -25.01
CA VAL A 289 -5.55 -24.91 -25.09
C VAL A 289 -5.03 -24.47 -23.73
N LEU A 290 -5.70 -23.52 -23.06
CA LEU A 290 -5.32 -23.05 -21.72
C LEU A 290 -5.35 -24.17 -20.68
N ALA A 291 -6.39 -25.01 -20.69
CA ALA A 291 -6.49 -26.16 -19.79
C ALA A 291 -5.36 -27.17 -19.99
N ALA A 292 -4.84 -27.29 -21.22
CA ALA A 292 -3.74 -28.19 -21.56
C ALA A 292 -2.35 -27.65 -21.18
N TRP A 293 -2.26 -26.40 -20.71
CA TRP A 293 -0.99 -25.81 -20.25
C TRP A 293 -0.59 -26.33 -18.87
N VAL A 294 -1.57 -26.60 -17.99
CA VAL A 294 -1.29 -27.08 -16.63
C VAL A 294 -0.48 -28.37 -16.65
N GLY A 295 0.63 -28.38 -15.90
CA GLY A 295 1.59 -29.47 -15.82
C GLY A 295 2.70 -29.44 -16.88
N ARG A 296 2.64 -28.51 -17.84
CA ARG A 296 3.68 -28.37 -18.88
C ARG A 296 4.72 -27.31 -18.50
N ARG A 297 5.91 -27.45 -19.08
CA ARG A 297 6.95 -26.42 -18.99
C ARG A 297 6.57 -25.22 -19.84
N PHE A 298 6.78 -24.03 -19.29
CA PHE A 298 6.38 -22.78 -19.93
C PHE A 298 7.10 -22.57 -21.26
N GLY A 299 8.40 -22.91 -21.34
CA GLY A 299 9.18 -22.82 -22.58
C GLY A 299 8.72 -23.75 -23.71
N ASP A 300 7.97 -24.81 -23.40
CA ASP A 300 7.34 -25.68 -24.42
C ASP A 300 6.04 -25.08 -24.98
N LEU A 301 5.53 -24.01 -24.35
CA LEU A 301 4.29 -23.33 -24.69
C LEU A 301 4.58 -22.00 -25.37
N MET A 302 5.51 -21.23 -24.81
CA MET A 302 5.83 -19.88 -25.25
C MET A 302 7.23 -19.48 -24.80
N GLU A 303 7.94 -18.74 -25.65
CA GLU A 303 9.19 -18.09 -25.28
C GLU A 303 8.88 -16.76 -24.59
N HIS A 304 9.50 -16.50 -23.43
CA HIS A 304 9.33 -15.26 -22.69
C HIS A 304 10.63 -14.85 -22.02
N SER A 305 10.96 -13.56 -22.12
CA SER A 305 12.24 -13.01 -21.65
C SER A 305 12.43 -13.09 -20.13
N PHE A 306 11.35 -13.10 -19.37
CA PHE A 306 11.39 -13.06 -17.89
C PHE A 306 10.93 -14.34 -17.19
N VAL A 307 10.26 -15.26 -17.88
CA VAL A 307 9.76 -16.51 -17.28
C VAL A 307 10.73 -17.62 -17.68
N PRO A 308 11.39 -18.30 -16.72
CA PRO A 308 12.29 -19.40 -17.05
C PRO A 308 11.58 -20.47 -17.87
N ALA A 309 12.23 -20.94 -18.94
CA ALA A 309 11.68 -21.94 -19.85
C ALA A 309 11.30 -23.26 -19.15
N ASP A 310 11.97 -23.58 -18.04
CA ASP A 310 11.73 -24.75 -17.21
C ASP A 310 10.63 -24.57 -16.14
N ALA A 311 10.08 -23.35 -15.99
CA ALA A 311 8.96 -23.10 -15.09
C ALA A 311 7.75 -23.97 -15.47
N VAL A 312 7.08 -24.57 -14.48
CA VAL A 312 5.93 -25.45 -14.72
C VAL A 312 4.64 -24.68 -14.49
N VAL A 313 3.72 -24.70 -15.45
CA VAL A 313 2.41 -24.08 -15.28
C VAL A 313 1.57 -24.91 -14.31
N THR A 314 1.05 -24.31 -13.26
CA THR A 314 0.21 -24.98 -12.24
C THR A 314 -1.25 -24.56 -12.26
N GLY A 315 -1.55 -23.42 -12.86
CA GLY A 315 -2.90 -22.90 -12.99
C GLY A 315 -2.98 -21.92 -14.14
N VAL A 316 -4.13 -21.88 -14.79
CA VAL A 316 -4.43 -20.90 -15.83
C VAL A 316 -5.86 -20.43 -15.64
N ASP A 317 -6.03 -19.13 -15.42
CA ASP A 317 -7.32 -18.47 -15.34
C ASP A 317 -7.40 -17.36 -16.38
N SER A 318 -8.61 -17.09 -16.88
CA SER A 318 -8.86 -15.95 -17.75
C SER A 318 -10.04 -15.14 -17.22
N THR A 319 -10.00 -13.83 -17.42
CA THR A 319 -11.09 -12.92 -17.07
C THR A 319 -11.86 -12.48 -18.29
N ALA A 320 -13.09 -11.99 -18.08
CA ALA A 320 -13.91 -11.38 -19.13
C ALA A 320 -13.25 -10.17 -19.81
N GLU A 321 -12.22 -9.59 -19.18
CA GLU A 321 -11.42 -8.47 -19.69
C GLU A 321 -10.19 -8.92 -20.50
N GLU A 322 -10.18 -10.17 -20.99
CA GLU A 322 -9.09 -10.76 -21.80
C GLU A 322 -7.73 -10.85 -21.08
N LEU A 323 -7.68 -10.75 -19.75
CA LEU A 323 -6.45 -11.02 -19.00
C LEU A 323 -6.31 -12.51 -18.72
N LEU A 324 -5.13 -13.04 -19.04
CA LEU A 324 -4.66 -14.37 -18.72
C LEU A 324 -3.78 -14.33 -17.48
N TYR A 325 -4.09 -15.19 -16.52
CA TYR A 325 -3.30 -15.41 -15.32
C TYR A 325 -2.71 -16.81 -15.41
N VAL A 326 -1.39 -16.89 -15.48
CA VAL A 326 -0.65 -18.16 -15.54
C VAL A 326 0.14 -18.30 -14.25
N ASP A 327 -0.29 -19.22 -13.41
CA ASP A 327 0.44 -19.62 -12.20
C ASP A 327 1.57 -20.57 -12.58
N LEU A 328 2.76 -20.29 -12.04
CA LEU A 328 4.00 -20.94 -12.39
C LEU A 328 4.70 -21.44 -11.13
N VAL A 329 5.28 -22.63 -11.20
CA VAL A 329 6.32 -23.07 -10.28
C VAL A 329 7.64 -22.90 -11.01
N ILE A 330 8.38 -21.89 -10.62
CA ILE A 330 9.76 -21.71 -11.06
C ILE A 330 10.61 -22.62 -10.17
N GLY A 331 11.35 -23.55 -10.78
CA GLY A 331 12.23 -24.43 -10.03
C GLY A 331 13.24 -23.59 -9.25
N THR A 332 13.15 -23.62 -7.91
CA THR A 332 14.36 -23.45 -7.11
C THR A 332 15.34 -24.51 -7.58
N LEU A 333 16.62 -24.16 -7.77
CA LEU A 333 17.73 -25.12 -7.74
C LEU A 333 17.34 -26.27 -6.82
N LEU A 334 17.14 -27.47 -7.39
CA LEU A 334 16.89 -28.67 -6.62
C LEU A 334 18.08 -28.83 -5.68
N VAL A 335 17.91 -28.41 -4.43
CA VAL A 335 18.77 -28.83 -3.34
C VAL A 335 18.58 -30.34 -3.28
N ASP A 336 19.62 -31.07 -3.65
CA ASP A 336 19.75 -32.50 -3.50
C ASP A 336 19.28 -32.89 -2.08
N GLU A 337 18.24 -33.72 -2.00
CA GLU A 337 17.64 -34.26 -0.77
C GLU A 337 18.65 -35.01 0.11
N ARG A 338 19.92 -35.13 -0.32
CA ARG A 338 21.03 -35.67 0.46
C ARG A 338 21.78 -34.67 1.35
N THR A 339 21.53 -33.36 1.26
CA THR A 339 22.34 -32.37 2.02
C THR A 339 21.63 -31.60 3.13
N GLY A 340 20.32 -31.76 3.33
CA GLY A 340 19.66 -31.28 4.55
C GLY A 340 19.90 -29.80 4.89
N VAL A 341 19.82 -28.91 3.90
CA VAL A 341 19.97 -27.46 4.11
C VAL A 341 18.59 -26.82 4.20
N HIS A 342 18.29 -26.27 5.37
CA HIS A 342 17.12 -25.44 5.63
C HIS A 342 17.15 -24.16 4.77
N LEU A 343 15.97 -23.74 4.29
CA LEU A 343 15.70 -22.37 3.85
C LEU A 343 16.05 -21.41 5.00
N ASP A 344 17.24 -20.85 4.97
CA ASP A 344 17.69 -19.76 5.83
C ASP A 344 18.11 -18.61 4.91
N MET A 345 17.26 -17.59 4.81
CA MET A 345 17.71 -16.23 4.51
C MET A 345 17.13 -15.29 5.55
N ARG A 346 17.87 -15.19 6.64
CA ARG A 346 17.68 -14.19 7.68
C ARG A 346 18.32 -12.90 7.21
N ILE A 347 17.59 -11.80 7.34
CA ILE A 347 18.18 -10.47 7.30
C ILE A 347 18.60 -10.15 8.74
N SER A 348 19.90 -10.23 9.01
CA SER A 348 20.52 -9.81 10.27
C SER A 348 20.57 -8.30 10.40
#